data_AF-A0A162I0V5-F1
#
_entry.id   AF-A0A162I0V5-F1
#
_cell.length_a   1.000
_cell.length_b   1.000
_cell.length_c   1.000
_cell.angle_alpha   90.00
_cell.angle_beta   90.00
_cell.angle_gamma   90.00
#
_symmetry.space_group_name_H-M   'P 1'
#
loop_
_entity.id
_entity.type
_entity.pdbx_description
1 polymer ?
#
loop_
_entity_poly.entity_id
_entity_poly.type
_entity_poly.pdbx_seq_one_letter_code
_entity_poly.pdbx_strand_id
1 'polypeptide(L)'
;GHILFVLFMLVGLNRRLSEPSMIMPLMVWSTTGLLVTALVVDQVRLCVMLIFFAIVQMGVLQASLRQFMALAGYCVLGYALVLGVVCVYWPEVVDVQGEWIQWGLFSAMVLAAMLVASEISTIRFQLGKRNQQLAEIVERIHDMAVKDELTGFYRRRHAMELLSKACGQSARGAYQLGVVYLDLDHFKKTNDQYGHGMGDLVLQRFADVTRRHLTNQDFAARLGGEEFMLVLPVSDPEEARNLVEGILLGMRSQRFKDAPGLAVTVSGGLAMLNPGET
;
A
#
# COMPACT_ATOMS: atom_id res chain seq x y z
N GLY A 1 -29.34 26.19 -9.03
CA GLY A 1 -28.80 25.36 -7.93
C GLY A 1 -27.62 24.53 -8.37
N HIS A 2 -27.86 23.39 -9.03
CA HIS A 2 -26.80 22.42 -9.40
C HIS A 2 -25.65 22.99 -10.26
N ILE A 3 -25.94 23.88 -11.22
CA ILE A 3 -24.91 24.52 -12.05
C ILE A 3 -23.94 25.37 -11.20
N LEU A 4 -24.47 26.08 -10.20
CA LEU A 4 -23.66 26.92 -9.30
C LEU A 4 -22.77 26.06 -8.40
N PHE A 5 -23.26 24.89 -7.99
CA PHE A 5 -22.52 23.91 -7.20
C PHE A 5 -21.39 23.25 -8.01
N VAL A 6 -21.65 22.90 -9.28
CA VAL A 6 -20.64 22.38 -10.21
C VAL A 6 -19.59 23.44 -10.50
N LEU A 7 -19.98 24.70 -10.74
CA LEU A 7 -19.06 25.83 -10.89
C LEU A 7 -18.19 26.02 -9.64
N PHE A 8 -18.77 25.92 -8.44
CA PHE A 8 -18.03 26.01 -7.18
C PHE A 8 -16.95 24.91 -7.04
N MET A 9 -17.25 23.69 -7.50
CA MET A 9 -16.27 22.60 -7.55
C MET A 9 -15.21 22.81 -8.63
N LEU A 10 -15.59 23.31 -9.81
CA LEU A 10 -14.66 23.57 -10.93
C LEU A 10 -13.65 24.68 -10.61
N VAL A 11 -14.08 25.72 -9.86
CA VAL A 11 -13.22 26.81 -9.40
C VAL A 11 -12.29 26.36 -8.25
N GLY A 12 -12.48 25.15 -7.71
CA GLY A 12 -11.59 24.56 -6.70
C GLY A 12 -11.74 25.15 -5.29
N LEU A 13 -12.76 25.97 -5.05
CA LEU A 13 -13.07 26.55 -3.74
C LEU A 13 -13.47 25.47 -2.73
N ASN A 14 -14.02 24.35 -3.20
CA ASN A 14 -14.37 23.18 -2.38
C ASN A 14 -13.16 22.52 -1.70
N ARG A 15 -11.94 22.68 -2.23
CA ARG A 15 -10.71 22.06 -1.67
C ARG A 15 -10.32 22.63 -0.31
N ARG A 16 -10.89 23.78 0.09
CA ARG A 16 -10.65 24.41 1.39
C ARG A 16 -11.62 23.94 2.48
N LEU A 17 -12.61 23.12 2.12
CA LEU A 17 -13.60 22.59 3.05
C LEU A 17 -13.12 21.27 3.67
N SER A 18 -13.67 20.96 4.84
CA SER A 18 -13.41 19.73 5.59
C SER A 18 -13.86 18.45 4.85
N GLU A 19 -14.84 18.54 3.94
CA GLU A 19 -15.22 17.48 3.01
C GLU A 19 -15.10 17.97 1.55
N PRO A 20 -13.94 17.78 0.89
CA PRO A 20 -13.69 18.31 -0.45
C PRO A 20 -14.61 17.74 -1.54
N SER A 21 -15.13 16.52 -1.34
CA SER A 21 -16.03 15.87 -2.30
C SER A 21 -17.43 16.48 -2.32
N MET A 22 -17.84 17.18 -1.26
CA MET A 22 -19.13 17.87 -1.10
C MET A 22 -20.38 17.04 -1.45
N ILE A 23 -20.29 15.72 -1.46
CA ILE A 23 -21.40 14.85 -1.89
C ILE A 23 -22.60 14.97 -0.94
N MET A 24 -22.36 15.09 0.37
CA MET A 24 -23.44 15.24 1.34
C MET A 24 -24.28 16.52 1.14
N PRO A 25 -23.67 17.73 1.09
CA PRO A 25 -24.39 18.95 0.73
C PRO A 25 -25.16 18.84 -0.59
N LEU A 26 -24.57 18.22 -1.61
CA LEU A 26 -25.21 18.03 -2.91
C LEU A 26 -26.46 17.15 -2.79
N MET A 27 -26.37 16.01 -2.11
CA MET A 27 -27.49 15.09 -1.94
C MET A 27 -28.63 15.72 -1.15
N VAL A 28 -28.33 16.47 -0.08
CA VAL A 28 -29.34 17.21 0.69
C VAL A 28 -30.01 18.26 -0.19
N TRP A 29 -29.24 19.05 -0.93
CA TRP A 29 -29.78 20.06 -1.85
C TRP A 29 -30.67 19.45 -2.94
N SER A 30 -30.22 18.36 -3.57
CA SER A 30 -31.00 17.61 -4.56
C SER A 30 -32.30 17.07 -3.97
N THR A 31 -32.26 16.52 -2.76
CA THR A 31 -33.43 15.96 -2.06
C THR A 31 -34.43 17.07 -1.70
N THR A 32 -33.96 18.22 -1.23
CA THR A 32 -34.83 19.38 -0.98
C THR A 32 -35.49 19.87 -2.26
N GLY A 33 -34.74 19.98 -3.36
CA GLY A 33 -35.32 20.33 -4.67
C GLY A 33 -36.39 19.33 -5.11
N LEU A 34 -36.17 18.04 -4.82
CA LEU A 34 -37.14 16.99 -5.11
C LEU A 34 -38.45 17.16 -4.33
N LEU A 35 -38.36 17.42 -3.02
CA LEU A 35 -39.51 17.66 -2.15
C LEU A 35 -40.30 18.90 -2.58
N VAL A 36 -39.60 20.00 -2.94
CA VAL A 36 -40.24 21.21 -3.46
C VAL A 36 -40.94 20.94 -4.79
N THR A 37 -40.34 20.16 -5.68
CA THR A 37 -40.96 19.79 -6.96
C THR A 37 -42.23 18.98 -6.74
N ALA A 38 -42.23 18.07 -5.76
CA ALA A 38 -43.42 17.33 -5.42
C ALA A 38 -44.56 18.24 -4.93
N LEU A 39 -44.33 19.37 -4.25
CA LEU A 39 -45.43 20.28 -3.88
C LEU A 39 -46.23 20.80 -5.08
N VAL A 40 -45.58 20.92 -6.25
CA VAL A 40 -46.18 21.52 -7.45
C VAL A 40 -46.75 20.45 -8.41
N VAL A 41 -46.18 19.24 -8.39
CA VAL A 41 -46.55 18.15 -9.30
C VAL A 41 -47.58 17.23 -8.65
N ASP A 42 -48.70 17.03 -9.34
CA ASP A 42 -49.83 16.24 -8.82
C ASP A 42 -49.86 14.81 -9.36
N GLN A 43 -50.07 14.62 -10.67
CA GLN A 43 -50.31 13.28 -11.25
C GLN A 43 -49.08 12.35 -11.33
N VAL A 44 -47.86 12.89 -11.28
CA VAL A 44 -46.62 12.11 -11.46
C VAL A 44 -45.65 12.26 -10.28
N ARG A 45 -46.20 12.58 -9.10
CA ARG A 45 -45.47 12.83 -7.85
C ARG A 45 -44.53 11.67 -7.47
N LEU A 46 -45.03 10.43 -7.53
CA LEU A 46 -44.22 9.23 -7.28
C LEU A 46 -43.06 9.10 -8.27
N CYS A 47 -43.28 9.35 -9.57
CA CYS A 47 -42.23 9.28 -10.59
C CYS A 47 -41.11 10.29 -10.33
N VAL A 48 -41.45 11.50 -9.87
CA VAL A 48 -40.46 12.48 -9.41
C VAL A 48 -39.72 11.92 -8.21
N MET A 49 -40.42 11.39 -7.19
CA MET A 49 -39.79 10.82 -6.01
C MET A 49 -38.83 9.67 -6.31
N LEU A 50 -39.01 8.90 -7.39
CA LEU A 50 -38.06 7.87 -7.80
C LEU A 50 -36.66 8.42 -8.15
N ILE A 51 -36.53 9.71 -8.49
CA ILE A 51 -35.23 10.37 -8.72
C ILE A 51 -34.38 10.37 -7.43
N PHE A 52 -35.00 10.24 -6.25
CA PHE A 52 -34.29 10.06 -4.99
C PHE A 52 -33.30 8.89 -5.04
N PHE A 53 -33.66 7.78 -5.68
CA PHE A 53 -32.79 6.61 -5.76
C PHE A 53 -31.53 6.88 -6.60
N ALA A 54 -31.62 7.73 -7.63
CA ALA A 54 -30.45 8.17 -8.38
C ALA A 54 -29.53 9.06 -7.51
N ILE A 55 -30.10 9.92 -6.65
CA ILE A 55 -29.35 10.74 -5.69
C ILE A 55 -28.61 9.84 -4.69
N VAL A 56 -29.29 8.85 -4.14
CA VAL A 56 -28.71 7.88 -3.19
C VAL A 56 -27.58 7.10 -3.86
N GLN A 57 -27.76 6.60 -5.10
CA GLN A 57 -26.71 5.88 -5.84
C GLN A 57 -25.41 6.68 -5.98
N MET A 58 -25.50 7.98 -6.23
CA MET A 58 -24.32 8.86 -6.31
C MET A 58 -23.53 8.90 -4.99
N GLY A 59 -24.22 8.79 -3.85
CA GLY A 59 -23.62 8.78 -2.53
C GLY A 59 -23.03 7.44 -2.10
N VAL A 60 -23.38 6.32 -2.75
CA VAL A 60 -23.13 4.95 -2.21
C VAL A 60 -21.63 4.68 -1.98
N LEU A 61 -20.78 5.32 -2.77
CA LEU A 61 -19.34 5.15 -2.72
C LEU A 61 -18.62 6.11 -1.77
N GLN A 62 -19.30 7.10 -1.20
CA GLN A 62 -18.62 8.13 -0.38
C GLN A 62 -19.31 8.44 0.94
N ALA A 63 -20.64 8.31 1.01
CA ALA A 63 -21.39 8.56 2.24
C ALA A 63 -21.38 7.35 3.19
N SER A 64 -21.44 7.64 4.48
CA SER A 64 -21.55 6.66 5.56
C SER A 64 -23.00 6.18 5.74
N LEU A 65 -23.17 5.00 6.38
CA LEU A 65 -24.49 4.46 6.69
C LEU A 65 -25.35 5.45 7.51
N ARG A 66 -24.75 6.19 8.45
CA ARG A 66 -25.47 7.20 9.26
C ARG A 66 -26.00 8.34 8.40
N GLN A 67 -25.19 8.81 7.45
CA GLN A 67 -25.57 9.86 6.52
C GLN A 67 -26.70 9.39 5.58
N PHE A 68 -26.67 8.14 5.13
CA PHE A 68 -27.76 7.53 4.37
C PHE A 68 -29.06 7.44 5.16
N MET A 69 -29.01 6.96 6.40
CA MET A 69 -30.18 6.87 7.27
C MET A 69 -30.79 8.25 7.55
N ALA A 70 -29.95 9.27 7.77
CA ALA A 70 -30.40 10.64 7.96
C ALA A 70 -31.07 11.20 6.70
N LEU A 71 -30.48 10.98 5.52
CA LEU A 71 -31.04 11.44 4.24
C LEU A 71 -32.34 10.72 3.88
N ALA A 72 -32.42 9.41 4.12
CA ALA A 72 -33.62 8.61 3.94
C ALA A 72 -34.75 9.09 4.85
N GLY A 73 -34.48 9.30 6.14
CA GLY A 73 -35.44 9.86 7.09
C GLY A 73 -35.91 11.25 6.68
N TYR A 74 -34.98 12.12 6.27
CA TYR A 74 -35.30 13.46 5.75
C TYR A 74 -36.25 13.41 4.54
N CYS A 75 -35.99 12.51 3.59
CA CYS A 75 -36.81 12.38 2.40
C CYS A 75 -38.20 11.79 2.70
N VAL A 76 -38.29 10.71 3.49
CA VAL A 76 -39.57 10.03 3.80
C VAL A 76 -40.47 10.92 4.65
N LEU A 77 -39.93 11.55 5.71
CA LEU A 77 -40.69 12.47 6.55
C LEU A 77 -41.04 13.77 5.81
N GLY A 78 -40.10 14.28 5.00
CA GLY A 78 -40.35 15.41 4.12
C GLY A 78 -41.48 15.14 3.13
N TYR A 79 -41.53 13.93 2.56
CA TYR A 79 -42.58 13.56 1.62
C TYR A 79 -43.95 13.44 2.31
N ALA A 80 -44.01 12.86 3.51
CA ALA A 80 -45.23 12.86 4.32
C ALA A 80 -45.73 14.29 4.62
N LEU A 81 -44.81 15.21 4.93
CA LEU A 81 -45.15 16.61 5.17
C LEU A 81 -45.72 17.28 3.91
N VAL A 82 -45.11 17.03 2.75
CA VAL A 82 -45.61 17.52 1.44
C VAL A 82 -47.04 17.05 1.21
N LEU A 83 -47.34 15.77 1.44
CA LEU A 83 -48.71 15.24 1.30
C LEU A 83 -49.68 15.89 2.28
N GLY A 84 -49.27 16.10 3.53
CA GLY A 84 -50.08 16.80 4.54
C GLY A 84 -50.42 18.24 4.12
N VAL A 85 -49.45 18.99 3.59
CA VAL A 85 -49.67 20.34 3.06
C VAL A 85 -50.63 20.29 1.86
N VAL A 86 -50.40 19.39 0.92
CA VAL A 86 -51.23 19.26 -0.29
C VAL A 86 -52.68 18.90 0.06
N CYS A 87 -52.90 18.01 1.04
CA CYS A 87 -54.24 17.66 1.52
C CYS A 87 -54.99 18.84 2.17
N VAL A 88 -54.27 19.77 2.83
CA VAL A 88 -54.88 20.93 3.49
C VAL A 88 -55.22 22.04 2.50
N TYR A 89 -54.35 22.31 1.53
CA TYR A 89 -54.52 23.43 0.59
C TYR A 89 -55.29 23.07 -0.68
N TRP A 90 -55.28 21.81 -1.11
CA TRP A 90 -55.99 21.34 -2.32
C TRP A 90 -56.81 20.07 -2.07
N PRO A 91 -57.75 20.05 -1.10
CA PRO A 91 -58.49 18.84 -0.72
C PRO A 91 -59.39 18.29 -1.83
N GLU A 92 -59.85 19.13 -2.78
CA GLU A 92 -60.80 18.72 -3.83
C GLU A 92 -60.17 17.95 -5.00
N VAL A 93 -58.85 18.01 -5.14
CA VAL A 93 -58.12 17.41 -6.27
C VAL A 93 -57.37 16.14 -5.85
N VAL A 94 -57.20 15.93 -4.54
CA VAL A 94 -56.28 14.92 -3.99
C VAL A 94 -57.02 13.66 -3.59
N ASP A 95 -56.66 12.53 -4.20
CA ASP A 95 -57.02 11.21 -3.69
C ASP A 95 -56.16 10.85 -2.48
N VAL A 96 -56.69 11.12 -1.30
CA VAL A 96 -56.00 10.87 -0.01
C VAL A 96 -55.61 9.41 0.14
N GLN A 97 -56.45 8.46 -0.28
CA GLN A 97 -56.14 7.03 -0.14
C GLN A 97 -54.99 6.64 -1.07
N GLY A 98 -55.01 7.10 -2.32
CA GLY A 98 -53.93 6.89 -3.29
C GLY A 98 -52.58 7.43 -2.83
N GLU A 99 -52.55 8.67 -2.31
CA GLU A 99 -51.31 9.32 -1.86
C GLU A 99 -50.66 8.61 -0.65
N TRP A 100 -51.45 8.13 0.31
CA TRP A 100 -50.93 7.33 1.43
C TRP A 100 -50.36 5.98 0.98
N ILE A 101 -51.00 5.32 -0.01
CA ILE A 101 -50.48 4.08 -0.60
C ILE A 101 -49.15 4.35 -1.31
N GLN A 102 -49.06 5.42 -2.10
CA GLN A 102 -47.82 5.82 -2.79
C GLN A 102 -46.70 6.15 -1.80
N TRP A 103 -46.99 6.85 -0.71
CA TRP A 103 -46.03 7.13 0.35
C TRP A 103 -45.55 5.84 1.05
N GLY A 104 -46.45 4.91 1.33
CA GLY A 104 -46.10 3.61 1.90
C GLY A 104 -45.18 2.81 0.97
N LEU A 105 -45.50 2.76 -0.32
CA LEU A 105 -44.67 2.09 -1.33
C LEU A 105 -43.28 2.74 -1.43
N PHE A 106 -43.22 4.07 -1.50
CA PHE A 106 -41.95 4.80 -1.54
C PHE A 106 -41.11 4.52 -0.28
N SER A 107 -41.72 4.54 0.90
CA SER A 107 -41.05 4.26 2.17
C SER A 107 -40.49 2.84 2.22
N ALA A 108 -41.24 1.86 1.72
CA ALA A 108 -40.77 0.48 1.59
C ALA A 108 -39.58 0.36 0.62
N MET A 109 -39.61 1.07 -0.52
CA MET A 109 -38.49 1.12 -1.46
C MET A 109 -37.24 1.79 -0.86
N VAL A 110 -37.41 2.88 -0.09
CA VAL A 110 -36.31 3.53 0.63
C VAL A 110 -35.70 2.58 1.65
N LEU A 111 -36.53 1.84 2.41
CA LEU A 111 -36.04 0.83 3.35
C LEU A 111 -35.24 -0.27 2.64
N ALA A 112 -35.74 -0.79 1.52
CA ALA A 112 -35.02 -1.78 0.72
C ALA A 112 -33.67 -1.25 0.20
N ALA A 113 -33.62 0.01 -0.25
CA ALA A 113 -32.38 0.66 -0.66
C ALA A 113 -31.38 0.83 0.49
N MET A 114 -31.86 1.09 1.72
CA MET A 114 -31.00 1.16 2.91
C MET A 114 -30.34 -0.18 3.26
N LEU A 115 -31.06 -1.30 3.09
CA LEU A 115 -30.48 -2.63 3.30
C LEU A 115 -29.32 -2.89 2.31
N VAL A 116 -29.54 -2.58 1.03
CA VAL A 116 -28.50 -2.71 -0.01
C VAL A 116 -27.32 -1.79 0.28
N ALA A 117 -27.57 -0.53 0.67
CA ALA A 117 -26.52 0.43 1.01
C ALA A 117 -25.67 -0.04 2.22
N SER A 118 -26.30 -0.67 3.22
CA SER A 118 -25.63 -1.26 4.37
C SER A 118 -24.69 -2.40 3.99
N GLU A 119 -25.14 -3.32 3.15
CA GLU A 119 -24.31 -4.42 2.62
C GLU A 119 -23.10 -3.88 1.86
N ILE A 120 -23.32 -2.91 0.95
CA ILE A 120 -22.24 -2.28 0.17
C ILE A 120 -21.24 -1.60 1.11
N SER A 121 -21.70 -0.86 2.11
CA SER A 121 -20.82 -0.21 3.10
C SER A 121 -19.98 -1.23 3.88
N THR A 122 -20.57 -2.37 4.24
CA THR A 122 -19.88 -3.44 4.97
C THR A 122 -18.83 -4.12 4.11
N ILE A 123 -19.18 -4.48 2.88
CA ILE A 123 -18.26 -5.07 1.89
C ILE A 123 -17.08 -4.12 1.64
N ARG A 124 -17.34 -2.82 1.46
CA ARG A 124 -16.29 -1.82 1.27
C ARG A 124 -15.33 -1.75 2.45
N PHE A 125 -15.86 -1.74 3.67
CA PHE A 125 -15.03 -1.72 4.88
C PHE A 125 -14.15 -2.98 4.99
N GLN A 126 -14.72 -4.15 4.70
CA GLN A 126 -13.98 -5.41 4.70
C GLN A 126 -12.91 -5.46 3.60
N LEU A 127 -13.22 -4.99 2.40
CA LEU A 127 -12.25 -4.88 1.29
C LEU A 127 -11.09 -3.95 1.66
N GLY A 128 -11.38 -2.78 2.25
CA GLY A 128 -10.36 -1.87 2.73
C GLY A 128 -9.42 -2.52 3.74
N LYS A 129 -9.98 -3.25 4.72
CA LYS A 129 -9.20 -3.98 5.73
C LYS A 129 -8.33 -5.09 5.10
N ARG A 130 -8.89 -5.88 4.17
CA ARG A 130 -8.15 -6.95 3.49
C ARG A 130 -7.01 -6.41 2.62
N ASN A 131 -7.24 -5.31 1.91
CA ASN A 131 -6.19 -4.66 1.12
C ASN A 131 -5.03 -4.18 2.00
N GLN A 132 -5.34 -3.61 3.17
CA GLN A 132 -4.30 -3.22 4.12
C GLN A 132 -3.51 -4.42 4.65
N GLN A 133 -4.19 -5.52 5.01
CA GLN A 133 -3.53 -6.76 5.44
C GLN A 133 -2.65 -7.36 4.34
N LEU A 134 -3.12 -7.35 3.09
CA LEU A 134 -2.32 -7.78 1.94
C LEU A 134 -1.07 -6.91 1.78
N ALA A 135 -1.20 -5.60 1.90
CA ALA A 135 -0.07 -4.68 1.83
C ALA A 135 0.97 -4.98 2.92
N GLU A 136 0.53 -5.17 4.18
CA GLU A 136 1.43 -5.53 5.29
C GLU A 136 2.12 -6.89 5.08
N ILE A 137 1.42 -7.89 4.55
CA ILE A 137 2.01 -9.20 4.25
C ILE A 137 3.03 -9.09 3.12
N VAL A 138 2.71 -8.34 2.06
CA VAL A 138 3.63 -8.09 0.94
C VAL A 138 4.89 -7.38 1.43
N GLU A 139 4.72 -6.37 2.30
CA GLU A 139 5.84 -5.66 2.93
C GLU A 139 6.70 -6.60 3.79
N ARG A 140 6.10 -7.45 4.63
CA ARG A 140 6.86 -8.45 5.40
C ARG A 140 7.57 -9.47 4.53
N ILE A 141 6.93 -9.95 3.46
CA ILE A 141 7.57 -10.85 2.48
C ILE A 141 8.76 -10.15 1.83
N HIS A 142 8.63 -8.85 1.53
CA HIS A 142 9.73 -8.05 1.03
C HIS A 142 10.86 -7.97 2.05
N ASP A 143 10.57 -7.62 3.30
CA ASP A 143 11.57 -7.51 4.38
C ASP A 143 12.31 -8.83 4.64
N MET A 144 11.59 -9.96 4.67
CA MET A 144 12.20 -11.29 4.81
C MET A 144 13.08 -11.69 3.62
N ALA A 145 12.83 -11.10 2.45
CA ALA A 145 13.59 -11.34 1.23
C ALA A 145 14.83 -10.44 1.11
N VAL A 146 14.99 -9.44 1.98
CA VAL A 146 16.06 -8.44 1.84
C VAL A 146 17.36 -8.90 2.51
N LYS A 147 17.33 -9.39 3.76
CA LYS A 147 18.54 -9.83 4.50
C LYS A 147 18.52 -11.32 4.85
N ASP A 148 19.71 -11.91 4.88
CA ASP A 148 19.98 -13.25 5.39
C ASP A 148 20.02 -13.19 6.92
N GLU A 149 19.21 -14.01 7.59
CA GLU A 149 19.06 -13.95 9.05
C GLU A 149 20.34 -14.34 9.80
N LEU A 150 21.14 -15.24 9.21
CA LEU A 150 22.36 -15.75 9.84
C LEU A 150 23.50 -14.73 9.79
N THR A 151 23.67 -14.04 8.66
CA THR A 151 24.82 -13.15 8.42
C THR A 151 24.47 -11.67 8.51
N GLY A 152 23.19 -11.33 8.38
CA GLY A 152 22.70 -9.95 8.29
C GLY A 152 23.04 -9.24 6.97
N PHE A 153 23.61 -9.95 6.00
CA PHE A 153 23.90 -9.44 4.66
C PHE A 153 22.70 -9.52 3.74
N TYR A 154 22.72 -8.79 2.62
CA TYR A 154 21.61 -8.84 1.68
C TYR A 154 21.49 -10.23 1.04
N ARG A 155 20.27 -10.68 0.75
CA ARG A 155 20.06 -11.89 -0.06
C ARG A 155 20.31 -11.58 -1.53
N ARG A 156 20.63 -12.63 -2.30
CA ARG A 156 20.91 -12.55 -3.75
C ARG A 156 19.98 -11.61 -4.52
N ARG A 157 18.65 -11.76 -4.41
CA ARG A 157 17.70 -10.96 -5.20
C ARG A 157 17.86 -9.46 -4.94
N HIS A 158 17.83 -9.04 -3.68
CA HIS A 158 17.96 -7.63 -3.33
C HIS A 158 19.34 -7.07 -3.67
N ALA A 159 20.39 -7.88 -3.51
CA ALA A 159 21.75 -7.49 -3.89
C ALA A 159 21.89 -7.20 -5.39
N MET A 160 21.20 -7.96 -6.27
CA MET A 160 21.20 -7.67 -7.71
C MET A 160 20.48 -6.36 -8.04
N GLU A 161 19.39 -6.03 -7.33
CA GLU A 161 18.68 -4.76 -7.50
C GLU A 161 19.55 -3.57 -7.07
N LEU A 162 20.26 -3.71 -5.95
CA LEU A 162 21.21 -2.70 -5.47
C LEU A 162 22.42 -2.56 -6.42
N LEU A 163 22.95 -3.67 -6.92
CA LEU A 163 24.06 -3.68 -7.87
C LEU A 163 23.66 -2.94 -9.16
N SER A 164 22.47 -3.20 -9.70
CA SER A 164 21.97 -2.49 -10.89
C SER A 164 21.90 -0.97 -10.68
N LYS A 165 21.46 -0.53 -9.49
CA LYS A 165 21.45 0.90 -9.13
C LYS A 165 22.87 1.47 -9.03
N ALA A 166 23.80 0.73 -8.44
CA ALA A 166 25.19 1.12 -8.29
C ALA A 166 25.89 1.23 -9.66
N CYS A 167 25.67 0.28 -10.58
CA CYS A 167 26.16 0.36 -11.96
C CYS A 167 25.64 1.64 -12.65
N GLY A 168 24.35 1.94 -12.51
CA GLY A 168 23.76 3.15 -13.08
C GLY A 168 24.35 4.45 -12.49
N GLN A 169 24.72 4.47 -11.21
CA GLN A 169 25.41 5.60 -10.58
C GLN A 169 26.86 5.75 -11.04
N SER A 170 27.60 4.64 -11.13
CA SER A 170 28.98 4.61 -11.63
C SER A 170 29.06 5.06 -13.10
N ALA A 171 28.11 4.62 -13.95
CA ALA A 171 28.01 5.07 -15.35
C ALA A 171 27.78 6.58 -15.51
N ARG A 172 27.21 7.25 -14.49
CA ARG A 172 27.06 8.71 -14.45
C ARG A 172 28.31 9.44 -13.93
N GLY A 173 29.39 8.70 -13.63
CA GLY A 173 30.67 9.25 -13.16
C GLY A 173 30.71 9.56 -11.66
N ALA A 174 29.82 8.99 -10.85
CA ALA A 174 29.80 9.26 -9.41
C ALA A 174 30.99 8.63 -8.66
N TYR A 175 31.42 7.44 -9.08
CA TYR A 175 32.51 6.64 -8.49
C TYR A 175 32.88 5.49 -9.43
N GLN A 176 34.02 4.84 -9.18
CA GLN A 176 34.32 3.53 -9.79
C GLN A 176 33.61 2.42 -8.98
N LEU A 177 33.21 1.34 -9.65
CA LEU A 177 32.49 0.25 -8.99
C LEU A 177 33.29 -1.04 -9.07
N GLY A 178 33.69 -1.54 -7.90
CA GLY A 178 34.25 -2.88 -7.74
C GLY A 178 33.19 -3.89 -7.31
N VAL A 179 33.21 -5.08 -7.90
CA VAL A 179 32.40 -6.22 -7.46
C VAL A 179 33.35 -7.35 -7.08
N VAL A 180 33.13 -7.92 -5.90
CA VAL A 180 33.93 -9.03 -5.38
C VAL A 180 33.02 -10.24 -5.21
N TYR A 181 33.38 -11.36 -5.80
CA TYR A 181 32.76 -12.65 -5.51
C TYR A 181 33.66 -13.41 -4.54
N LEU A 182 33.11 -13.91 -3.43
CA LEU A 182 33.84 -14.58 -2.35
C LEU A 182 33.24 -15.95 -2.06
N ASP A 183 34.09 -16.93 -1.79
CA ASP A 183 33.70 -18.29 -1.43
C ASP A 183 34.54 -18.78 -0.23
N LEU A 184 33.90 -19.40 0.76
CA LEU A 184 34.60 -19.99 1.91
C LEU A 184 35.23 -21.33 1.53
N ASP A 185 36.55 -21.40 1.53
CA ASP A 185 37.26 -22.59 1.06
C ASP A 185 36.93 -23.82 1.91
N HIS A 186 36.59 -24.92 1.24
CA HIS A 186 36.31 -26.22 1.87
C HIS A 186 35.21 -26.18 2.95
N PHE A 187 34.23 -25.27 2.84
CA PHE A 187 33.19 -25.10 3.85
C PHE A 187 32.37 -26.38 4.11
N LYS A 188 32.05 -27.15 3.05
CA LYS A 188 31.43 -28.47 3.21
C LYS A 188 32.22 -29.41 4.15
N LYS A 189 33.56 -29.46 4.05
CA LYS A 189 34.40 -30.28 4.95
C LYS A 189 34.30 -29.81 6.40
N THR A 190 34.20 -28.49 6.61
CA THR A 190 33.99 -27.93 7.94
C THR A 190 32.67 -28.40 8.54
N ASN A 191 31.58 -28.36 7.75
CA ASN A 191 30.30 -28.90 8.17
C ASN A 191 30.34 -30.40 8.45
N ASP A 192 30.97 -31.18 7.57
CA ASP A 192 31.04 -32.64 7.71
C ASP A 192 31.87 -33.05 8.95
N GLN A 193 32.90 -32.28 9.31
CA GLN A 193 33.80 -32.60 10.42
C GLN A 193 33.33 -32.06 11.78
N TYR A 194 32.76 -30.85 11.81
CA TYR A 194 32.42 -30.14 13.05
C TYR A 194 30.91 -29.90 13.24
N GLY A 195 30.09 -30.32 12.28
CA GLY A 195 28.64 -30.14 12.27
C GLY A 195 28.20 -28.75 11.78
N HIS A 196 26.92 -28.67 11.39
CA HIS A 196 26.32 -27.45 10.82
C HIS A 196 26.38 -26.24 11.76
N GLY A 197 26.28 -26.44 13.09
CA GLY A 197 26.39 -25.34 14.04
C GLY A 197 27.75 -24.63 14.02
N MET A 198 28.83 -25.37 13.76
CA MET A 198 30.15 -24.77 13.56
C MET A 198 30.23 -24.03 12.22
N GLY A 199 29.63 -24.57 11.16
CA GLY A 199 29.50 -23.88 9.88
C GLY A 199 28.76 -22.55 10.00
N ASP A 200 27.65 -22.54 10.73
CA ASP A 200 26.89 -21.32 11.00
C ASP A 200 27.73 -20.28 11.75
N LEU A 201 28.53 -20.71 12.73
CA LEU A 201 29.47 -19.84 13.44
C LEU A 201 30.56 -19.30 12.50
N VAL A 202 31.08 -20.11 11.58
CA VAL A 202 32.04 -19.66 10.56
C VAL A 202 31.44 -18.59 9.65
N LEU A 203 30.21 -18.78 9.20
CA LEU A 203 29.48 -17.81 8.37
C LEU A 203 29.23 -16.49 9.12
N GLN A 204 28.83 -16.57 10.39
CA GLN A 204 28.68 -15.39 11.26
C GLN A 204 30.00 -14.65 11.46
N ARG A 205 31.10 -15.37 11.69
CA ARG A 205 32.43 -14.76 11.83
C ARG A 205 32.92 -14.12 10.54
N PHE A 206 32.66 -14.75 9.40
CA PHE A 206 32.91 -14.15 8.09
C PHE A 206 32.15 -12.84 7.92
N ALA A 207 30.87 -12.82 8.28
CA ALA A 207 30.06 -11.62 8.21
C ALA A 207 30.59 -10.50 9.12
N ASP A 208 30.97 -10.84 10.35
CA ASP A 208 31.53 -9.88 11.30
C ASP A 208 32.88 -9.30 10.84
N VAL A 209 33.78 -10.12 10.32
CA VAL A 209 35.08 -9.67 9.78
C VAL A 209 34.86 -8.76 8.58
N THR A 210 34.02 -9.18 7.65
CA THR A 210 33.67 -8.39 6.46
C THR A 210 33.09 -7.04 6.86
N ARG A 211 32.10 -7.00 7.76
CA ARG A 211 31.42 -5.77 8.19
C ARG A 211 32.37 -4.72 8.78
N ARG A 212 33.48 -5.12 9.42
CA ARG A 212 34.47 -4.16 9.97
C ARG A 212 35.27 -3.42 8.90
N HIS A 213 35.30 -3.95 7.68
CA HIS A 213 36.03 -3.36 6.55
C HIS A 213 35.11 -2.53 5.64
N LEU A 214 33.80 -2.78 5.68
CA LEU A 214 32.82 -2.07 4.85
C LEU A 214 32.50 -0.68 5.41
N THR A 215 32.37 0.28 4.50
CA THR A 215 31.86 1.62 4.78
C THR A 215 30.33 1.68 4.60
N ASN A 216 29.73 2.86 4.81
CA ASN A 216 28.30 3.07 4.61
C ASN A 216 27.86 3.01 3.13
N GLN A 217 28.80 3.16 2.18
CA GLN A 217 28.51 3.10 0.75
C GLN A 217 28.61 1.68 0.20
N ASP A 218 29.41 0.84 0.85
CA ASP A 218 29.59 -0.56 0.47
C ASP A 218 28.41 -1.41 0.91
N PHE A 219 28.19 -2.51 0.21
CA PHE A 219 27.29 -3.54 0.73
C PHE A 219 27.79 -4.96 0.46
N ALA A 220 27.43 -5.85 1.36
CA ALA A 220 27.67 -7.28 1.25
C ALA A 220 26.36 -8.05 1.08
N ALA A 221 26.45 -9.14 0.34
CA ALA A 221 25.37 -10.06 0.08
C ALA A 221 25.81 -11.51 0.25
N ARG A 222 24.88 -12.36 0.69
CA ARG A 222 25.02 -13.82 0.68
C ARG A 222 24.24 -14.36 -0.51
N LEU A 223 24.96 -14.93 -1.48
CA LEU A 223 24.41 -15.40 -2.74
C LEU A 223 23.91 -16.86 -2.64
N GLY A 224 24.59 -17.66 -1.83
CA GLY A 224 24.36 -19.09 -1.63
C GLY A 224 24.72 -19.54 -0.22
N GLY A 225 25.00 -20.83 -0.05
CA GLY A 225 25.36 -21.39 1.26
C GLY A 225 26.64 -20.78 1.82
N GLU A 226 27.72 -20.81 1.05
CA GLU A 226 29.06 -20.34 1.41
C GLU A 226 29.59 -19.21 0.52
N GLU A 227 28.75 -18.75 -0.41
CA GLU A 227 29.07 -17.77 -1.44
C GLU A 227 28.58 -16.37 -1.06
N PHE A 228 29.45 -15.38 -1.23
CA PHE A 228 29.22 -13.99 -0.88
C PHE A 228 29.59 -13.05 -2.02
N MET A 229 29.00 -11.86 -2.01
CA MET A 229 29.33 -10.79 -2.93
C MET A 229 29.51 -9.48 -2.18
N LEU A 230 30.56 -8.73 -2.51
CA LEU A 230 30.74 -7.35 -2.09
C LEU A 230 30.57 -6.43 -3.28
N VAL A 231 29.95 -5.29 -3.05
CA VAL A 231 29.84 -4.21 -4.02
C VAL A 231 30.43 -2.97 -3.39
N LEU A 232 31.47 -2.43 -4.03
CA LEU A 232 32.40 -1.46 -3.47
C LEU A 232 32.44 -0.22 -4.38
N PRO A 233 31.67 0.82 -4.06
CA PRO A 233 31.83 2.15 -4.65
C PRO A 233 33.16 2.75 -4.17
N VAL A 234 34.18 2.75 -5.02
CA VAL A 234 35.54 3.18 -4.66
C VAL A 234 36.01 4.35 -5.52
N SER A 235 36.98 5.09 -5.00
CA SER A 235 37.61 6.18 -5.76
C SER A 235 38.73 5.66 -6.67
N ASP A 236 39.36 4.54 -6.30
CA ASP A 236 40.48 3.91 -7.00
C ASP A 236 40.45 2.37 -6.86
N PRO A 237 40.87 1.58 -7.86
CA PRO A 237 40.85 0.11 -7.77
C PRO A 237 41.71 -0.48 -6.64
N GLU A 238 42.80 0.19 -6.23
CA GLU A 238 43.63 -0.30 -5.13
C GLU A 238 42.90 -0.22 -3.78
N GLU A 239 41.93 0.68 -3.62
CA GLU A 239 41.06 0.75 -2.43
C GLU A 239 40.23 -0.54 -2.29
N ALA A 240 39.61 -0.99 -3.38
CA ALA A 240 38.86 -2.24 -3.41
C ALA A 240 39.76 -3.44 -3.10
N ARG A 241 40.97 -3.46 -3.69
CA ARG A 241 41.95 -4.53 -3.46
C ARG A 241 42.37 -4.61 -1.99
N ASN A 242 42.77 -3.48 -1.40
CA ASN A 242 43.22 -3.41 -0.01
C ASN A 242 42.12 -3.85 0.97
N LEU A 243 40.86 -3.45 0.70
CA LEU A 243 39.71 -3.86 1.48
C LEU A 243 39.54 -5.39 1.44
N VAL A 244 39.57 -5.99 0.25
CA VAL A 244 39.45 -7.44 0.07
C VAL A 244 40.60 -8.17 0.77
N GLU A 245 41.84 -7.75 0.57
CA GLU A 245 43.00 -8.35 1.23
C GLU A 245 42.90 -8.29 2.76
N GLY A 246 42.38 -7.18 3.32
CA GLY A 246 42.08 -7.04 4.74
C GLY A 246 41.07 -8.07 5.25
N ILE A 247 40.00 -8.33 4.48
CA ILE A 247 39.01 -9.37 4.82
C ILE A 247 39.64 -10.76 4.79
N LEU A 248 40.42 -11.07 3.75
CA LEU A 248 41.09 -12.38 3.60
C LEU A 248 42.06 -12.65 4.77
N LEU A 249 42.88 -11.66 5.13
CA LEU A 249 43.79 -11.74 6.27
C LEU A 249 43.04 -11.82 7.60
N GLY A 250 41.97 -11.03 7.74
CA GLY A 250 41.09 -11.01 8.90
C GLY A 250 40.45 -12.38 9.15
N MET A 251 40.07 -13.08 8.09
CA MET A 251 39.52 -14.44 8.18
C MET A 251 40.58 -15.48 8.53
N ARG A 252 41.76 -15.43 7.88
CA ARG A 252 42.87 -16.35 8.16
C ARG A 252 43.36 -16.27 9.62
N SER A 253 43.20 -15.11 10.27
CA SER A 253 43.56 -14.90 11.67
C SER A 253 42.48 -15.33 12.66
N GLN A 254 41.27 -15.69 12.22
CA GLN A 254 40.21 -16.14 13.12
C GLN A 254 40.58 -17.44 13.84
N ARG A 255 40.10 -17.56 15.08
CA ARG A 255 40.22 -18.75 15.91
C ARG A 255 38.87 -19.11 16.49
N PHE A 256 38.49 -20.38 16.38
CA PHE A 256 37.20 -20.89 16.85
C PHE A 256 37.43 -21.63 18.17
N LYS A 257 36.83 -21.14 19.27
CA LYS A 257 37.05 -21.69 20.61
C LYS A 257 36.65 -23.17 20.69
N ASP A 258 35.52 -23.52 20.10
CA ASP A 258 34.97 -24.88 20.12
C ASP A 258 35.60 -25.78 19.03
N ALA A 259 36.48 -25.24 18.19
CA ALA A 259 37.28 -25.97 17.20
C ALA A 259 38.68 -25.36 17.04
N PRO A 260 39.60 -25.57 18.01
CA PRO A 260 40.91 -24.89 18.03
C PRO A 260 41.81 -25.17 16.82
N GLY A 261 41.61 -26.31 16.14
CA GLY A 261 42.34 -26.70 14.93
C GLY A 261 41.69 -26.26 13.62
N LEU A 262 40.52 -25.62 13.67
CA LEU A 262 39.82 -25.17 12.47
C LEU A 262 40.48 -23.90 11.91
N ALA A 263 41.02 -24.02 10.71
CA ALA A 263 41.51 -22.90 9.91
C ALA A 263 40.59 -22.72 8.70
N VAL A 264 40.03 -21.53 8.54
CA VAL A 264 39.15 -21.19 7.41
C VAL A 264 39.85 -20.13 6.56
N THR A 265 39.87 -20.35 5.26
CA THR A 265 40.33 -19.38 4.27
C THR A 265 39.19 -19.02 3.34
N VAL A 266 39.36 -17.92 2.61
CA VAL A 266 38.37 -17.40 1.68
C VAL A 266 39.10 -17.16 0.37
N SER A 267 38.48 -17.57 -0.73
CA SER A 267 38.92 -17.23 -2.08
C SER A 267 38.01 -16.15 -2.65
N GLY A 268 38.57 -15.23 -3.43
CA GLY A 268 37.78 -14.15 -4.02
C GLY A 268 38.28 -13.63 -5.34
N GLY A 269 37.35 -13.33 -6.25
CA GLY A 269 37.60 -12.63 -7.50
C GLY A 269 37.09 -11.20 -7.44
N LEU A 270 37.96 -10.22 -7.69
CA LEU A 270 37.62 -8.81 -7.82
C LEU A 270 37.52 -8.44 -9.31
N ALA A 271 36.43 -7.80 -9.69
CA ALA A 271 36.23 -7.20 -11.00
C ALA A 271 35.87 -5.71 -10.85
N MET A 272 36.50 -4.86 -11.65
CA MET A 272 36.15 -3.44 -11.75
C MET A 272 35.25 -3.23 -12.96
N LEU A 273 34.20 -2.43 -12.79
CA LEU A 273 33.30 -2.06 -13.89
C LEU A 273 34.02 -1.12 -14.86
N ASN A 274 34.15 -1.52 -16.12
CA ASN A 274 34.73 -0.65 -17.14
C ASN A 274 33.68 0.35 -17.68
N PRO A 275 34.09 1.56 -18.10
CA PRO A 275 33.20 2.49 -18.76
C PRO A 275 32.59 1.88 -20.03
N GLY A 276 31.27 1.66 -20.04
CA GLY A 276 30.52 1.13 -21.18
C GLY A 276 30.15 -0.36 -21.11
N GLU A 277 30.54 -1.08 -20.06
CA GLU A 277 29.99 -2.41 -19.76
C GLU A 277 28.59 -2.28 -19.13
N THR A 278 27.64 -3.09 -19.60
CA THR A 278 26.25 -3.16 -19.10
C THR A 278 26.01 -4.41 -18.29
#